data_AF-A0A8B9F6G5-F1
#
_entry.id   AF-A0A8B9F6G5-F1
#
_cell.length_a   1.000
_cell.length_b   1.000
_cell.length_c   1.000
_cell.angle_alpha   90.00
_cell.angle_beta   90.00
_cell.angle_gamma   90.00
#
_symmetry.space_group_name_H-M   'P 1'
#
loop_
_entity.id
_entity.type
_entity.pdbx_description
1 polymer ?
#
loop_
_entity_poly.entity_id
_entity_poly.type
_entity_poly.pdbx_seq_one_letter_code
_entity_poly.pdbx_strand_id
1 'polypeptide(L)'
;MAPVSCGLPCVEGCVCDSGYLLYNDQCVPSQQCGCWHNGQHYPVGSEFWTDNTCSSKCTCPARGSKVQCFNASCPAGQFCGVQDGRPECLEQSYGICHVHGDPHYNTFDKVTHNFMGNCTYTLAKVCSNTTSLPYFNVEAKNDHWVAFFFFSGGVEEEEANGECGRR
;
A
#
# COMPACT_ATOMS: atom_id res chain seq x y z
N MET A 1 25.85 13.61 -15.43
CA MET A 1 25.90 15.01 -15.93
C MET A 1 27.10 15.11 -16.83
N ALA A 2 26.93 15.56 -18.07
CA ALA A 2 28.08 15.81 -18.95
C ALA A 2 28.87 17.03 -18.43
N PRO A 3 30.21 17.04 -18.53
CA PRO A 3 31.03 18.16 -18.07
C PRO A 3 30.74 19.42 -18.89
N VAL A 4 30.83 20.58 -18.22
CA VAL A 4 30.60 21.91 -18.82
C VAL A 4 31.63 22.22 -19.91
N SER A 5 32.81 21.60 -19.83
CA SER A 5 33.85 21.66 -20.85
C SER A 5 34.32 20.24 -21.18
N CYS A 6 34.32 19.91 -22.47
CA CYS A 6 35.03 18.76 -23.00
C CYS A 6 36.30 19.28 -23.68
N GLY A 7 37.47 18.83 -23.24
CA GLY A 7 38.76 19.22 -23.82
C GLY A 7 39.16 18.42 -25.06
N LEU A 8 38.30 17.52 -25.52
CA LEU A 8 38.54 16.71 -26.71
C LEU A 8 38.13 17.50 -27.98
N PRO A 9 38.83 17.31 -29.11
CA PRO A 9 38.43 17.90 -30.38
C PRO A 9 37.04 17.38 -30.78
N CYS A 10 36.24 18.25 -31.39
CA CYS A 10 34.97 17.86 -31.97
C CYS A 10 35.20 16.79 -33.05
N VAL A 11 34.42 15.72 -33.00
CA VAL A 11 34.38 14.67 -34.02
C VAL A 11 33.03 14.70 -34.71
N GLU A 12 32.96 14.22 -35.96
CA GLU A 12 31.68 14.08 -36.65
C GLU A 12 30.76 13.13 -35.88
N GLY A 13 29.51 13.55 -35.69
CA GLY A 13 28.52 12.78 -34.94
C GLY A 13 27.13 13.39 -35.04
N CYS A 14 26.12 12.61 -34.67
CA CYS A 14 24.74 13.08 -34.58
C CYS A 14 24.51 13.71 -33.20
N VAL A 15 23.92 14.89 -33.18
CA VAL A 15 23.56 15.61 -31.95
C VAL A 15 22.07 15.92 -31.96
N CYS A 16 21.48 16.06 -30.78
CA CYS A 16 20.10 16.50 -30.66
C CYS A 16 19.99 18.00 -30.97
N ASP A 17 18.85 18.38 -31.55
CA ASP A 17 18.52 19.79 -31.79
C ASP A 17 18.49 20.59 -30.49
N SER A 18 18.68 21.91 -30.62
CA SER A 18 18.57 22.83 -29.50
C SER A 18 17.23 22.67 -28.78
N GLY A 19 17.28 22.44 -27.47
CA GLY A 19 16.09 22.18 -26.65
C GLY A 19 15.78 20.70 -26.42
N TYR A 20 16.52 19.78 -27.02
CA TYR A 20 16.44 18.33 -26.80
C TYR A 20 17.69 17.79 -26.11
N LEU A 21 17.55 16.69 -25.39
CA LEU A 21 18.63 15.98 -24.70
C LEU A 21 18.66 14.52 -25.15
N LEU A 22 19.87 13.99 -25.35
CA LEU A 22 20.05 12.59 -25.76
C LEU A 22 19.79 11.67 -24.56
N TYR A 23 18.82 10.77 -24.70
CA TYR A 23 18.44 9.76 -23.73
C TYR A 23 18.10 8.45 -24.45
N ASN A 24 18.82 7.37 -24.16
CA ASN A 24 18.67 6.07 -24.84
C ASN A 24 18.61 6.18 -26.38
N ASP A 25 19.60 6.85 -26.97
CA ASP A 25 19.71 7.10 -28.41
C ASP A 25 18.52 7.87 -29.04
N GLN A 26 17.67 8.46 -28.21
CA GLN A 26 16.57 9.32 -28.63
C GLN A 26 16.74 10.74 -28.10
N CYS A 27 16.37 11.71 -28.93
CA CYS A 27 16.34 13.11 -28.52
C CYS A 27 15.00 13.39 -27.83
N VAL A 28 15.01 13.54 -26.50
CA VAL A 28 13.81 13.87 -25.72
C VAL A 28 13.77 15.38 -25.45
N PRO A 29 12.60 16.03 -25.48
CA PRO A 29 12.49 17.43 -25.13
C PRO A 29 13.08 17.68 -23.74
N SER A 30 13.95 18.69 -23.61
CA SER A 30 14.59 19.00 -22.33
C SER A 30 13.56 19.28 -21.22
N GLN A 31 12.37 19.76 -21.56
CA GLN A 31 11.25 19.97 -20.63
C GLN A 31 10.76 18.67 -19.97
N GLN A 32 10.96 17.52 -20.62
CA GLN A 32 10.61 16.19 -20.10
C GLN A 32 11.71 15.59 -19.21
N CYS A 33 12.83 16.28 -19.00
CA CYS A 33 13.83 15.84 -18.04
C CYS A 33 13.34 16.01 -16.60
N GLY A 34 12.73 14.95 -16.08
CA GLY A 34 12.43 14.80 -14.67
C GLY A 34 13.65 14.60 -13.77
N CYS A 35 13.41 14.06 -12.59
CA CYS A 35 14.40 13.71 -11.59
C CYS A 35 14.72 12.21 -11.65
N TRP A 36 15.91 11.84 -11.18
CA TRP A 36 16.31 10.45 -11.02
C TRP A 36 16.45 10.10 -9.55
N HIS A 37 15.84 8.99 -9.14
CA HIS A 37 15.95 8.47 -7.79
C HIS A 37 15.98 6.93 -7.83
N ASN A 38 16.99 6.32 -7.21
CA ASN A 38 17.20 4.87 -7.16
C ASN A 38 17.11 4.16 -8.53
N GLY A 39 17.63 4.79 -9.58
CA GLY A 39 17.61 4.22 -10.94
C GLY A 39 16.26 4.31 -11.65
N GLN A 40 15.27 4.99 -11.07
CA GLN A 40 13.97 5.27 -11.68
C GLN A 40 13.84 6.76 -12.01
N HIS A 41 13.17 7.04 -13.14
CA HIS A 41 12.86 8.38 -13.62
C HIS A 41 11.50 8.84 -13.12
N TYR A 42 11.43 10.11 -12.71
CA TYR A 42 10.24 10.75 -12.15
C TYR A 42 9.98 12.09 -12.83
N PRO A 43 8.82 12.30 -13.47
CA PRO A 43 8.49 13.57 -14.12
C PRO A 43 8.53 14.77 -13.17
N VAL A 44 8.77 15.97 -13.71
CA VAL A 44 8.67 17.21 -12.92
C VAL A 44 7.25 17.36 -12.39
N GLY A 45 7.11 17.68 -11.10
CA GLY A 45 5.83 17.78 -10.39
C GLY A 45 5.27 16.45 -9.89
N SER A 46 5.88 15.31 -10.21
CA SER A 46 5.42 14.02 -9.67
C SER A 46 5.73 13.91 -8.17
N GLU A 47 4.82 13.26 -7.45
CA GLU A 47 5.02 12.84 -6.07
C GLU A 47 4.96 11.32 -5.95
N PHE A 48 5.79 10.74 -5.09
CA PHE A 48 5.85 9.29 -4.89
C PHE A 48 6.38 8.95 -3.50
N TRP A 49 6.02 7.78 -2.99
CA TRP A 49 6.56 7.25 -1.74
C TRP A 49 7.83 6.44 -2.01
N THR A 50 8.79 6.51 -1.09
CA THR A 50 10.05 5.75 -1.18
C THR A 50 10.05 4.45 -0.39
N ASP A 51 9.03 4.23 0.43
CA ASP A 51 8.93 3.12 1.36
C ASP A 51 7.51 2.54 1.37
N ASN A 52 7.40 1.26 1.72
CA ASN A 52 6.13 0.55 1.81
C ASN A 52 5.31 0.90 3.07
N THR A 53 5.81 1.83 3.89
CA THR A 53 5.13 2.30 5.11
C THR A 53 4.55 3.70 4.96
N CYS A 54 4.64 4.29 3.77
CA CYS A 54 4.17 5.65 3.47
C CYS A 54 4.71 6.67 4.49
N SER A 55 5.98 6.53 4.87
CA SER A 55 6.64 7.38 5.87
C SER A 55 7.47 8.50 5.25
N SER A 56 7.95 8.29 4.02
CA SER A 56 8.78 9.24 3.27
C SER A 56 8.20 9.47 1.87
N LYS A 57 7.76 10.70 1.63
CA LYS A 57 7.20 11.15 0.35
C LYS A 57 8.19 12.07 -0.33
N CYS A 58 8.43 11.84 -1.61
CA CYS A 58 9.36 12.63 -2.42
C CYS A 58 8.64 13.32 -3.57
N THR A 59 9.16 14.48 -3.95
CA THR A 59 8.71 15.25 -5.12
C THR A 59 9.88 15.59 -6.03
N CYS A 60 9.60 15.73 -7.33
CA CYS A 60 10.54 16.26 -8.30
C CYS A 60 10.21 17.73 -8.59
N PRO A 61 10.88 18.71 -7.94
CA PRO A 61 10.46 20.11 -8.00
C PRO A 61 10.81 20.78 -9.33
N ALA A 62 11.92 20.42 -9.96
CA ALA A 62 12.39 21.08 -11.16
C ALA A 62 13.14 20.13 -12.10
N ARG A 63 13.27 20.55 -13.35
CA ARG A 63 13.98 19.81 -14.39
C ARG A 63 15.41 19.50 -13.97
N GLY A 64 15.78 18.23 -13.94
CA GLY A 64 17.14 17.78 -13.63
C GLY A 64 17.61 18.10 -12.20
N SER A 65 16.70 18.48 -11.30
CA SER A 65 17.04 18.64 -9.89
C SER A 65 17.12 17.28 -9.19
N LYS A 66 17.68 17.27 -7.98
CA LYS A 66 17.49 16.13 -7.08
C LYS A 66 16.03 16.08 -6.61
N VAL A 67 15.55 14.88 -6.30
CA VAL A 67 14.27 14.71 -5.62
C VAL A 67 14.34 15.31 -4.21
N GLN A 68 13.24 15.90 -3.76
CA GLN A 68 13.09 16.44 -2.42
C GLN A 68 12.15 15.54 -1.63
N CYS A 69 12.64 14.98 -0.53
CA CYS A 69 11.91 14.03 0.28
C CYS A 69 11.60 14.63 1.65
N PHE A 70 10.43 14.32 2.17
CA PHE A 70 9.95 14.76 3.47
C PHE A 70 9.18 13.63 4.15
N ASN A 71 9.18 13.65 5.48
CA ASN A 71 8.37 12.73 6.25
C ASN A 71 6.90 13.08 6.07
N ALA A 72 6.10 12.08 5.70
CA ALA A 72 4.67 12.22 5.52
C ALA A 72 3.98 10.95 6.01
N SER A 73 2.65 11.01 6.14
CA SER A 73 1.80 9.89 6.48
C SER A 73 0.52 9.97 5.67
N CYS A 74 -0.19 8.85 5.51
CA CYS A 74 -1.51 8.89 4.88
C CYS A 74 -2.48 9.80 5.66
N PRO A 75 -3.43 10.44 4.97
CA PRO A 75 -4.52 11.18 5.60
C PRO A 75 -5.32 10.31 6.60
N ALA A 76 -6.02 10.96 7.52
CA ALA A 76 -6.94 10.27 8.43
C ALA A 76 -8.01 9.51 7.64
N GLY A 77 -8.28 8.27 8.02
CA GLY A 77 -9.21 7.37 7.32
C GLY A 77 -8.61 6.62 6.13
N GLN A 78 -7.30 6.77 5.88
CA GLN A 78 -6.57 6.00 4.88
C GLN A 78 -5.45 5.17 5.53
N PHE A 79 -5.16 4.01 4.95
CA PHE A 79 -4.03 3.17 5.33
C PHE A 79 -3.01 3.07 4.20
N CYS A 80 -1.75 2.83 4.54
CA CYS A 80 -0.72 2.58 3.54
C CYS A 80 -0.86 1.16 2.98
N GLY A 81 -1.26 1.06 1.71
CA GLY A 81 -1.32 -0.19 0.97
C GLY A 81 -0.31 -0.20 -0.17
N VAL A 82 -0.10 -1.35 -0.81
CA VAL A 82 0.70 -1.46 -2.04
C VAL A 82 -0.24 -1.87 -3.17
N GLN A 83 -0.41 -0.99 -4.16
CA GLN A 83 -1.22 -1.22 -5.35
C GLN A 83 -0.31 -1.17 -6.59
N ASP A 84 -0.41 -2.16 -7.47
CA ASP A 84 0.46 -2.31 -8.66
C ASP A 84 1.97 -2.22 -8.36
N GLY A 85 2.38 -2.73 -7.19
CA GLY A 85 3.76 -2.71 -6.73
C GLY A 85 4.24 -1.34 -6.23
N ARG A 86 3.35 -0.36 -6.08
CA ARG A 86 3.65 0.96 -5.54
C ARG A 86 2.90 1.22 -4.24
N PRO A 87 3.56 1.73 -3.20
CA PRO A 87 2.89 2.25 -2.00
C PRO A 87 1.90 3.38 -2.36
N GLU A 88 0.68 3.28 -1.85
CA GLU A 88 -0.40 4.24 -2.05
C GLU A 88 -1.28 4.30 -0.80
N CYS A 89 -1.89 5.47 -0.55
CA CYS A 89 -2.84 5.62 0.55
C CYS A 89 -4.23 5.17 0.06
N LEU A 90 -4.72 4.09 0.65
CA LEU A 90 -6.00 3.49 0.31
C LEU A 90 -7.04 3.84 1.37
N GLU A 91 -8.28 4.04 0.95
CA GLU A 91 -9.41 4.24 1.87
C GLU A 91 -9.53 3.05 2.82
N GLN A 92 -9.68 3.35 4.11
CA GLN A 92 -9.85 2.34 5.14
C GLN A 92 -11.27 1.77 5.07
N SER A 93 -11.47 0.82 4.17
CA SER A 93 -12.71 0.06 4.10
C SER A 93 -12.73 -0.98 5.22
N TYR A 94 -13.61 -0.79 6.19
CA TYR A 94 -14.09 -1.88 7.04
C TYR A 94 -15.28 -2.54 6.32
N GLY A 95 -15.62 -3.77 6.67
CA GLY A 95 -16.97 -4.28 6.50
C GLY A 95 -17.55 -4.75 7.86
N ILE A 96 -18.55 -5.64 7.83
CA ILE A 96 -19.00 -6.36 9.03
C ILE A 96 -19.18 -7.89 8.75
N CYS A 97 -18.71 -8.77 9.65
CA CYS A 97 -19.01 -10.20 9.71
C CYS A 97 -19.97 -10.37 10.83
N HIS A 98 -21.10 -10.93 10.46
CA HIS A 98 -22.23 -11.04 11.35
C HIS A 98 -22.56 -12.51 11.53
N VAL A 99 -22.49 -12.97 12.77
CA VAL A 99 -22.92 -14.30 13.18
C VAL A 99 -24.08 -14.11 14.15
N HIS A 100 -25.28 -14.39 13.70
CA HIS A 100 -26.49 -14.21 14.50
C HIS A 100 -27.43 -15.38 14.30
N GLY A 101 -27.57 -16.20 15.34
CA GLY A 101 -28.34 -17.42 15.31
C GLY A 101 -27.67 -18.52 14.47
N ASP A 102 -27.67 -19.74 15.01
CA ASP A 102 -27.39 -20.94 14.23
C ASP A 102 -28.42 -21.05 13.09
N PRO A 103 -28.06 -21.24 11.80
CA PRO A 103 -26.74 -21.54 11.24
C PRO A 103 -26.12 -20.42 10.37
N HIS A 104 -26.57 -19.16 10.46
CA HIS A 104 -26.28 -18.15 9.43
C HIS A 104 -25.03 -17.30 9.75
N TYR A 105 -24.01 -17.43 8.90
CA TYR A 105 -22.75 -16.67 8.98
C TYR A 105 -22.65 -15.73 7.79
N ASN A 106 -22.47 -14.42 8.02
CA ASN A 106 -22.21 -13.46 6.95
C ASN A 106 -20.73 -13.05 6.96
N THR A 107 -20.02 -13.28 5.87
CA THR A 107 -18.60 -12.93 5.71
C THR A 107 -18.39 -11.44 5.42
N PHE A 108 -17.14 -10.95 5.44
CA PHE A 108 -16.82 -9.53 5.15
C PHE A 108 -17.40 -9.03 3.83
N ASP A 109 -17.39 -9.89 2.83
CA ASP A 109 -17.89 -9.60 1.49
C ASP A 109 -19.41 -9.84 1.36
N LYS A 110 -20.11 -9.96 2.48
CA LYS A 110 -21.57 -10.08 2.57
C LYS A 110 -22.12 -11.38 1.99
N VAL A 111 -21.33 -12.44 1.97
CA VAL A 111 -21.80 -13.77 1.56
C VAL A 111 -22.30 -14.53 2.78
N THR A 112 -23.51 -15.07 2.67
CA THR A 112 -24.12 -15.90 3.71
C THR A 112 -23.73 -17.36 3.52
N HIS A 113 -23.17 -17.98 4.56
CA HIS A 113 -22.91 -19.41 4.66
C HIS A 113 -23.73 -20.02 5.79
N ASN A 114 -24.18 -21.26 5.57
CA ASN A 114 -24.89 -22.03 6.59
C ASN A 114 -23.98 -23.15 7.09
N PHE A 115 -23.65 -23.14 8.39
CA PHE A 115 -22.75 -24.13 8.96
C PHE A 115 -23.32 -24.67 10.29
N MET A 116 -23.62 -25.97 10.32
CA MET A 116 -24.23 -26.65 11.47
C MET A 116 -23.24 -27.63 12.10
N GLY A 117 -22.33 -27.13 12.93
CA GLY A 117 -21.38 -27.97 13.66
C GLY A 117 -21.23 -27.58 15.13
N ASN A 118 -20.83 -28.53 15.97
CA ASN A 118 -20.69 -28.39 17.43
C ASN A 118 -19.20 -28.31 17.84
N CYS A 119 -18.34 -27.73 17.01
CA CYS A 119 -16.95 -27.49 17.37
C CYS A 119 -16.74 -25.99 17.66
N THR A 120 -15.53 -25.67 18.13
CA THR A 120 -15.05 -24.29 18.17
C THR A 120 -14.47 -23.95 16.80
N TYR A 121 -14.88 -22.82 16.23
CA TYR A 121 -14.49 -22.35 14.91
C TYR A 121 -13.80 -20.99 15.01
N THR A 122 -12.71 -20.81 14.28
CA THR A 122 -12.07 -19.51 14.13
C THR A 122 -12.86 -18.67 13.12
N LEU A 123 -13.42 -17.56 13.58
CA LEU A 123 -14.16 -16.61 12.72
C LEU A 123 -13.22 -15.61 12.04
N ALA A 124 -12.23 -15.13 12.79
CA ALA A 124 -11.26 -14.16 12.31
C ALA A 124 -9.94 -14.30 13.06
N LYS A 125 -8.84 -14.27 12.31
CA LYS A 125 -7.48 -14.35 12.85
C LYS A 125 -6.52 -13.64 11.92
N VAL A 126 -5.47 -13.04 12.48
CA VAL A 126 -4.35 -12.49 11.69
C VAL A 126 -3.60 -13.63 10.97
N CYS A 127 -3.55 -13.59 9.63
CA CYS A 127 -2.93 -14.64 8.82
C CYS A 127 -1.39 -14.68 8.90
N SER A 128 -0.73 -13.63 9.40
CA SER A 128 0.74 -13.55 9.41
C SER A 128 1.28 -12.75 10.60
N ASN A 129 2.37 -13.22 11.21
CA ASN A 129 3.13 -12.51 12.26
C ASN A 129 3.99 -11.39 11.65
N THR A 130 3.38 -10.46 10.92
CA THR A 130 4.07 -9.22 10.55
C THR A 130 4.08 -8.32 11.77
N THR A 131 5.26 -7.81 12.15
CA THR A 131 5.53 -6.99 13.34
C THR A 131 4.70 -5.69 13.44
N SER A 132 3.91 -5.38 12.41
CA SER A 132 3.11 -4.16 12.27
C SER A 132 1.65 -4.29 12.72
N LEU A 133 1.13 -5.50 12.97
CA LEU A 133 -0.27 -5.70 13.36
C LEU A 133 -0.36 -6.41 14.72
N PRO A 134 -1.18 -5.92 15.67
CA PRO A 134 -1.41 -6.63 16.92
C PRO A 134 -2.11 -7.96 16.64
N TYR A 135 -1.67 -9.01 17.31
CA TYR A 135 -2.27 -10.33 17.17
C TYR A 135 -3.68 -10.34 17.77
N PHE A 136 -4.64 -10.90 17.02
CA PHE A 136 -5.96 -11.24 17.53
C PHE A 136 -6.45 -12.57 16.94
N ASN A 137 -7.31 -13.24 17.71
CA ASN A 137 -8.00 -14.47 17.32
C ASN A 137 -9.41 -14.45 17.91
N VAL A 138 -10.41 -14.57 17.05
CA VAL A 138 -11.83 -14.63 17.41
C VAL A 138 -12.34 -16.02 17.11
N GLU A 139 -12.79 -16.71 18.14
CA GLU A 139 -13.35 -18.05 18.05
C GLU A 139 -14.82 -18.05 18.49
N ALA A 140 -15.63 -18.87 17.84
CA ALA A 140 -17.01 -19.11 18.20
C ALA A 140 -17.25 -20.60 18.44
N LYS A 141 -17.89 -20.94 19.55
CA LYS A 141 -18.40 -22.29 19.81
C LYS A 141 -19.91 -22.27 19.72
N ASN A 142 -20.46 -23.14 18.90
CA ASN A 142 -21.89 -23.38 18.85
C ASN A 142 -22.24 -24.45 19.89
N ASP A 143 -22.67 -24.03 21.08
CA ASP A 143 -23.25 -24.94 22.08
C ASP A 143 -24.77 -24.77 22.05
N HIS A 144 -25.51 -25.84 22.32
CA HIS A 144 -26.97 -25.87 22.15
C HIS A 144 -27.61 -24.59 22.74
N TRP A 145 -28.02 -23.69 21.82
CA TRP A 145 -28.77 -22.45 22.03
C TRP A 145 -27.97 -21.20 22.42
N VAL A 146 -26.64 -21.27 22.56
CA VAL A 146 -25.79 -20.10 22.90
C VAL A 146 -24.47 -20.14 22.14
N ALA A 147 -24.22 -19.12 21.33
CA ALA A 147 -22.90 -18.88 20.74
C ALA A 147 -22.01 -18.17 21.77
N PHE A 148 -20.89 -18.81 22.16
CA PHE A 148 -19.88 -18.18 23.01
C PHE A 148 -18.72 -17.67 22.15
N PHE A 149 -18.31 -16.42 22.36
CA PHE A 149 -17.19 -15.79 21.68
C PHE A 149 -15.98 -15.73 22.63
N PHE A 150 -14.82 -16.18 22.14
CA PHE A 150 -13.55 -16.12 22.88
C PHE A 150 -12.59 -15.15 22.20
N PHE A 151 -12.06 -14.20 22.98
CA PHE A 151 -11.03 -13.26 22.56
C PHE A 151 -9.71 -13.61 23.25
N SER A 152 -8.66 -13.83 22.46
CA SER A 152 -7.28 -13.98 22.96
C SER A 152 -6.44 -12.82 22.44
N GLY A 153 -6.34 -11.75 23.23
CA GLY A 153 -5.57 -10.54 22.91
C GLY A 153 -5.97 -9.37 23.81
N GLY A 154 -5.00 -8.59 24.29
CA GLY A 154 -5.25 -7.43 25.15
C GLY A 154 -5.66 -6.21 24.32
N VAL A 155 -6.96 -6.02 24.15
CA VAL A 155 -7.60 -4.73 23.86
C VAL A 155 -8.93 -4.74 24.62
N GLU A 156 -9.14 -3.70 25.43
CA GLU A 156 -10.33 -3.53 26.28
C GLU A 156 -11.64 -3.65 25.50
N GLU A 157 -12.67 -4.09 26.22
CA GLU A 157 -14.04 -4.25 25.77
C GLU A 157 -14.55 -3.05 24.96
N GLU A 158 -14.81 -3.27 23.68
CA GLU A 158 -15.92 -2.64 22.99
C GLU A 158 -16.64 -3.70 22.16
N GLU A 159 -17.95 -3.54 22.07
CA GLU A 159 -18.89 -4.47 21.46
C GLU A 159 -18.34 -5.13 20.19
N ALA A 160 -18.37 -6.46 20.15
CA ALA A 160 -17.87 -7.28 19.07
C ALA A 160 -18.72 -7.10 17.79
N ASN A 161 -18.54 -5.98 17.12
CA ASN A 161 -18.92 -5.77 15.74
C ASN A 161 -17.90 -6.51 14.88
N GLY A 162 -18.24 -7.75 14.52
CA GLY A 162 -17.30 -8.73 13.97
C GLY A 162 -16.76 -8.36 12.59
N GLU A 163 -15.62 -8.98 12.22
CA GLU A 163 -15.26 -9.21 10.81
C GLU A 163 -14.29 -10.39 10.45
N CYS A 164 -14.71 -11.29 9.51
CA CYS A 164 -14.15 -12.52 8.79
C CYS A 164 -13.21 -12.48 7.46
N GLY A 165 -11.88 -12.58 7.51
CA GLY A 165 -11.01 -12.18 6.37
C GLY A 165 -10.25 -13.28 5.62
N ARG A 166 -10.95 -14.13 4.86
CA ARG A 166 -10.50 -15.09 3.81
C ARG A 166 -9.00 -15.19 3.42
N ARG A 167 -8.40 -16.36 3.64
CA ARG A 167 -8.18 -17.40 2.60
C ARG A 167 -8.04 -18.77 3.24
#